data_AF-A0A6C0HWK2-F1
#
_entry.id   AF-A0A6C0HWK2-F1
#
_cell.length_a   1.000
_cell.length_b   1.000
_cell.length_c   1.000
_cell.angle_alpha   90.00
_cell.angle_beta   90.00
_cell.angle_gamma   90.00
#
_symmetry.space_group_name_H-M   'P 1'
#
loop_
_entity.id
_entity.type
_entity.pdbx_description
1 polymer ?
#
loop_
_entity_poly.entity_id
_entity_poly.type
_entity_poly.pdbx_seq_one_letter_code
_entity_poly.pdbx_strand_id
1 'polypeptide(L)'
;MVQPLQQQQQQNIINYGNNPNKKFNIVICELHNKYIHGFTESSDPNIRGHYLVVCTSTNHSILRDNDSLDNNDHDNDDNDEGHIEDTITFYRNEYIRLLFDEYPNNMFGPNKEHDIIRNYDNIVRNVHYHIKPEIALKVYLSGGECVAILKTFWIRIIQRAWKRVYLQRMAINSRRMNIESLQHRMLTGRWPDNCLRMPGLHGLLTIV
;
A
#
# COMPACT_ATOMS: atom_id res chain seq x y z
N MET A 1 -39.75 -7.67 -20.87
CA MET A 1 -38.39 -8.27 -20.96
C MET A 1 -37.59 -7.71 -19.79
N VAL A 2 -37.47 -8.48 -18.72
CA VAL A 2 -36.87 -8.05 -17.45
C VAL A 2 -35.40 -8.43 -17.48
N GLN A 3 -34.50 -7.45 -17.41
CA GLN A 3 -33.07 -7.72 -17.25
C GLN A 3 -32.80 -8.26 -15.83
N PRO A 4 -31.87 -9.23 -15.66
CA PRO A 4 -31.66 -9.88 -14.37
C PRO A 4 -30.97 -8.96 -13.35
N LEU A 5 -31.47 -8.96 -12.11
CA LEU A 5 -31.02 -8.14 -10.96
C LEU A 5 -29.50 -8.18 -10.68
N GLN A 6 -28.79 -9.20 -11.15
CA GLN A 6 -27.33 -9.33 -10.96
C GLN A 6 -26.53 -8.28 -11.77
N GLN A 7 -27.07 -7.77 -12.87
CA GLN A 7 -26.40 -6.71 -13.65
C GLN A 7 -26.61 -5.32 -13.04
N GLN A 8 -27.70 -5.10 -12.29
CA GLN A 8 -27.94 -3.83 -11.60
C GLN A 8 -27.07 -3.66 -10.35
N GLN A 9 -26.71 -4.76 -9.68
CA GLN A 9 -25.80 -4.71 -8.52
C GLN A 9 -24.34 -4.37 -8.91
N GLN A 10 -23.92 -4.66 -10.14
CA GLN A 10 -22.59 -4.26 -10.64
C GLN A 10 -22.53 -2.80 -11.12
N GLN A 11 -23.68 -2.18 -11.43
CA GLN A 11 -23.73 -0.81 -11.95
C GLN A 11 -23.84 0.27 -10.86
N ASN A 12 -24.20 -0.09 -9.63
CA ASN A 12 -24.34 0.86 -8.51
C ASN A 12 -23.04 1.14 -7.75
N ILE A 13 -21.90 0.59 -8.17
CA ILE A 13 -20.59 0.84 -7.56
C ILE A 13 -19.82 1.90 -8.36
N ILE A 14 -20.46 3.02 -8.75
CA ILE A 14 -19.70 4.07 -9.43
C ILE A 14 -20.22 5.48 -9.05
N ASN A 15 -19.29 6.25 -8.49
CA ASN A 15 -19.19 7.71 -8.47
C ASN A 15 -20.04 8.51 -7.47
N TYR A 16 -19.45 8.74 -6.30
CA TYR A 16 -19.48 10.07 -5.70
C TYR A 16 -18.04 10.54 -5.46
N GLY A 17 -17.60 11.55 -6.24
CA GLY A 17 -16.40 12.35 -5.93
C GLY A 17 -15.14 12.19 -6.80
N ASN A 18 -15.18 11.55 -7.97
CA ASN A 18 -13.95 11.34 -8.77
C ASN A 18 -13.84 12.30 -9.96
N ASN A 19 -12.81 13.15 -9.93
CA ASN A 19 -12.18 13.65 -11.14
C ASN A 19 -11.79 12.43 -12.01
N PRO A 20 -12.27 12.30 -13.25
CA PRO A 20 -12.08 11.09 -14.08
C PRO A 20 -10.59 10.76 -14.32
N ASN A 21 -9.68 11.72 -14.11
CA ASN A 21 -8.25 11.55 -14.25
C ASN A 21 -7.52 11.03 -13.01
N LYS A 22 -8.16 10.93 -11.83
CA LYS A 22 -7.53 10.46 -10.59
C LYS A 22 -8.24 9.22 -10.03
N LYS A 23 -7.96 8.07 -10.65
CA LYS A 23 -8.52 6.77 -10.24
C LYS A 23 -7.93 6.23 -8.93
N PHE A 24 -6.67 6.52 -8.64
CA PHE A 24 -5.96 6.00 -7.48
C PHE A 24 -5.50 7.15 -6.60
N ASN A 25 -5.58 6.94 -5.29
CA ASN A 25 -5.17 7.92 -4.29
C ASN A 25 -4.09 7.33 -3.39
N ILE A 26 -3.27 8.19 -2.82
CA ILE A 26 -2.44 7.84 -1.67
C ILE A 26 -3.35 7.92 -0.44
N VAL A 27 -3.43 6.83 0.30
CA VAL A 27 -4.29 6.70 1.47
C VAL A 27 -3.49 6.14 2.63
N ILE A 28 -3.89 6.48 3.85
CA ILE A 28 -3.63 5.64 5.01
C ILE A 28 -4.84 4.73 5.16
N CYS A 29 -4.58 3.46 5.43
CA CYS A 29 -5.64 2.51 5.67
C CYS A 29 -5.27 1.55 6.79
N GLU A 30 -6.28 1.05 7.46
CA GLU A 30 -6.15 0.02 8.48
C GLU A 30 -7.05 -1.17 8.19
N LEU A 31 -6.68 -2.33 8.70
CA LEU A 31 -7.44 -3.54 8.45
C LEU A 31 -8.67 -3.60 9.37
N HIS A 32 -9.86 -3.74 8.79
CA HIS A 32 -11.11 -3.74 9.54
C HIS A 32 -11.13 -4.83 10.62
N ASN A 33 -11.24 -4.43 11.88
CA ASN A 33 -11.57 -5.30 13.01
C ASN A 33 -12.86 -4.82 13.69
N LYS A 34 -13.85 -5.71 13.83
CA LYS A 34 -15.18 -5.39 14.41
C LYS A 34 -15.11 -4.89 15.86
N TYR A 35 -14.09 -5.29 16.59
CA TYR A 35 -13.90 -4.89 17.98
C TYR A 35 -13.26 -3.52 18.13
N ILE A 36 -12.72 -2.99 17.03
CA ILE A 36 -12.01 -1.71 16.95
C ILE A 36 -12.94 -0.66 16.31
N HIS A 37 -13.47 -0.99 15.13
CA HIS A 37 -14.27 -0.05 14.33
C HIS A 37 -15.78 -0.21 14.56
N GLY A 38 -16.19 -1.21 15.34
CA GLY A 38 -17.59 -1.62 15.45
C GLY A 38 -18.05 -2.46 14.26
N PHE A 39 -19.21 -3.09 14.40
CA PHE A 39 -19.92 -3.77 13.32
C PHE A 39 -21.40 -3.83 13.72
N THR A 40 -22.25 -3.09 13.02
CA THR A 40 -23.67 -2.94 13.36
C THR A 40 -24.56 -3.56 12.28
N GLU A 41 -25.88 -3.55 12.49
CA GLU A 41 -26.85 -4.03 11.48
C GLU A 41 -26.85 -3.19 10.20
N SER A 42 -26.42 -1.92 10.29
CA SER A 42 -26.25 -1.04 9.14
C SER A 42 -24.93 -1.25 8.41
N SER A 43 -24.01 -2.04 8.97
CA SER A 43 -22.71 -2.29 8.34
C SER A 43 -22.84 -3.22 7.15
N ASP A 44 -22.00 -3.01 6.13
CA ASP A 44 -21.95 -3.94 5.00
C ASP A 44 -21.43 -5.32 5.47
N PRO A 45 -22.14 -6.43 5.18
CA PRO A 45 -21.70 -7.76 5.59
C PRO A 45 -20.29 -8.14 5.12
N ASN A 46 -19.84 -7.55 4.01
CA ASN A 46 -18.56 -7.85 3.39
C ASN A 46 -17.42 -6.94 3.88
N ILE A 47 -17.66 -5.99 4.79
CA ILE A 47 -16.60 -5.11 5.30
C ILE A 47 -15.46 -5.88 5.99
N ARG A 48 -15.75 -7.08 6.49
CA ARG A 48 -14.79 -7.93 7.20
C ARG A 48 -13.63 -8.30 6.27
N GLY A 49 -12.40 -8.02 6.72
CA GLY A 49 -11.18 -8.31 5.95
C GLY A 49 -10.84 -7.28 4.89
N HIS A 50 -11.63 -6.21 4.73
CA HIS A 50 -11.24 -5.06 3.93
C HIS A 50 -10.35 -4.11 4.71
N TYR A 51 -9.56 -3.32 3.98
CA TYR A 51 -8.87 -2.17 4.53
C TYR A 51 -9.83 -0.97 4.55
N LEU A 52 -10.00 -0.33 5.70
CA LEU A 52 -10.72 0.94 5.85
C LEU A 52 -9.81 2.09 5.49
N VAL A 53 -10.33 3.08 4.76
CA VAL A 53 -9.62 4.32 4.49
C VAL A 53 -9.69 5.20 5.73
N VAL A 54 -8.53 5.48 6.32
CA VAL A 54 -8.38 6.37 7.48
C VAL A 54 -8.26 7.81 7.02
N CYS A 55 -7.34 8.06 6.09
CA CYS A 55 -7.20 9.37 5.47
C CYS A 55 -6.83 9.21 3.99
N THR A 56 -7.16 10.22 3.21
CA THR A 56 -6.72 10.35 1.81
C THR A 56 -5.82 11.56 1.74
N SER A 57 -4.67 11.41 1.09
CA SER A 57 -3.84 12.56 0.80
C SER A 57 -4.45 13.42 -0.32
N THR A 58 -4.48 14.73 -0.09
CA THR A 58 -4.64 15.74 -1.14
C THR A 58 -3.26 16.19 -1.64
N ASN A 59 -3.19 16.79 -2.84
CA ASN A 59 -1.91 17.16 -3.48
C ASN A 59 -1.00 18.03 -2.58
N HIS A 60 -1.59 18.85 -1.70
CA HIS A 60 -0.88 19.72 -0.77
C HIS A 60 -0.27 18.97 0.42
N SER A 61 -0.73 17.75 0.73
CA SER A 61 -0.30 17.00 1.90
C SER A 61 0.94 16.12 1.67
N ILE A 62 1.44 15.98 0.42
CA ILE A 62 2.58 15.11 0.06
C ILE A 62 3.88 15.90 -0.14
N LEU A 63 3.78 17.16 -0.58
CA LEU A 63 4.90 17.96 -1.05
C LEU A 63 5.08 19.19 -0.14
N ARG A 64 5.72 19.02 1.01
CA ARG A 64 6.55 20.10 1.56
C ARG A 64 8.00 19.72 1.31
N ASP A 65 8.53 20.19 0.20
CA ASP A 65 9.96 20.43 0.11
C ASP A 65 10.32 21.46 1.19
N ASN A 66 11.46 21.29 1.85
CA ASN A 66 11.96 22.14 2.93
C ASN A 66 12.34 23.57 2.49
N ASP A 67 11.67 24.12 1.48
CA ASP A 67 11.98 25.40 0.88
C ASP A 67 10.81 26.38 1.08
N SER A 68 10.79 27.06 2.23
CA SER A 68 10.42 28.47 2.27
C SER A 68 10.82 29.10 3.61
N LEU A 69 12.02 29.67 3.64
CA LEU A 69 12.21 30.97 4.27
C LEU A 69 11.37 31.96 3.46
N ASP A 70 10.11 32.18 3.82
CA ASP A 70 9.48 33.46 3.49
C ASP A 70 8.41 33.85 4.50
N ASN A 71 8.43 35.14 4.82
CA ASN A 71 7.69 35.77 5.90
C ASN A 71 6.29 36.18 5.45
N ASN A 72 5.45 36.41 6.47
CA ASN A 72 4.32 37.32 6.51
C ASN A 72 3.00 36.93 5.82
N ASP A 73 2.00 36.99 6.70
CA ASP A 73 0.63 37.46 6.52
C ASP A 73 -0.42 36.59 5.83
N HIS A 74 -1.48 36.43 6.63
CA HIS A 74 -2.89 36.63 6.33
C HIS A 74 -3.78 35.39 6.45
N ASP A 75 -4.70 35.53 7.41
CA ASP A 75 -5.84 34.68 7.71
C ASP A 75 -6.50 34.15 6.43
N ASN A 76 -6.38 32.85 6.20
CA ASN A 76 -7.37 32.11 5.45
C ASN A 76 -7.75 30.88 6.28
N ASP A 77 -9.06 30.77 6.48
CA ASP A 77 -9.82 29.67 7.07
C ASP A 77 -9.75 28.44 6.14
N ASP A 78 -8.53 28.02 5.82
CA ASP A 78 -8.26 26.81 5.07
C ASP A 78 -8.31 25.67 6.08
N ASN A 79 -9.37 24.86 5.99
CA ASN A 79 -9.53 23.58 6.69
C ASN A 79 -8.16 22.92 6.82
N ASP A 80 -7.65 22.88 8.05
CA ASP A 80 -6.40 22.25 8.46
C ASP A 80 -6.52 20.75 8.23
N GLU A 81 -6.47 20.35 6.96
CA GLU A 81 -6.48 18.97 6.51
C GLU A 81 -5.09 18.43 6.85
N GLY A 82 -4.93 18.07 8.12
CA GLY A 82 -3.67 17.73 8.76
C GLY A 82 -2.82 16.82 7.86
N HIS A 83 -1.53 17.11 7.82
CA HIS A 83 -0.62 16.42 6.91
C HIS A 83 -0.72 14.90 7.09
N ILE A 84 -0.59 14.16 5.99
CA ILE A 84 -0.67 12.70 6.02
C ILE A 84 0.34 12.11 7.01
N GLU A 85 1.51 12.73 7.17
CA GLU A 85 2.53 12.30 8.12
C GLU A 85 2.11 12.47 9.59
N ASP A 86 1.40 13.54 9.92
CA ASP A 86 0.86 13.75 11.28
C ASP A 86 -0.20 12.71 11.59
N THR A 87 -1.04 12.38 10.60
CA THR A 87 -2.03 11.30 10.72
C THR A 87 -1.34 9.95 10.94
N ILE A 88 -0.28 9.64 10.17
CA ILE A 88 0.51 8.41 10.36
C ILE A 88 1.06 8.36 11.78
N THR A 89 1.69 9.44 12.23
CA THR A 89 2.32 9.53 13.54
C THR A 89 1.30 9.35 14.66
N PHE A 90 0.14 10.01 14.54
CA PHE A 90 -0.98 9.87 15.48
C PHE A 90 -1.43 8.41 15.58
N TYR A 91 -1.81 7.79 14.46
CA TYR A 91 -2.29 6.40 14.46
C TYR A 91 -1.22 5.41 14.95
N ARG A 92 0.06 5.61 14.62
CA ARG A 92 1.13 4.76 15.14
C ARG A 92 1.24 4.86 16.66
N ASN A 93 1.20 6.06 17.22
CA ASN A 93 1.24 6.26 18.67
C ASN A 93 0.02 5.64 19.35
N GLU A 94 -1.15 5.74 18.74
CA GLU A 94 -2.37 5.11 19.22
C GLU A 94 -2.21 3.59 19.31
N TYR A 95 -1.78 2.94 18.22
CA TYR A 95 -1.53 1.49 18.21
C TYR A 95 -0.43 1.07 19.19
N ILE A 96 0.64 1.85 19.35
CA ILE A 96 1.68 1.59 20.37
C ILE A 96 1.05 1.61 21.76
N ARG A 97 0.32 2.66 22.12
CA ARG A 97 -0.36 2.77 23.42
C ARG A 97 -1.27 1.58 23.68
N LEU A 98 -2.04 1.18 22.66
CA LEU A 98 -2.97 0.05 22.75
C LEU A 98 -2.26 -1.31 22.85
N LEU A 99 -1.05 -1.47 22.29
CA LEU A 99 -0.31 -2.73 22.33
C LEU A 99 0.53 -2.92 23.62
N PHE A 100 0.94 -1.83 24.29
CA PHE A 100 1.87 -1.89 25.44
C PHE A 100 1.20 -1.87 26.83
N ASP A 101 -0.13 -1.95 26.89
CA ASP A 101 -0.91 -2.57 27.98
C ASP A 101 -0.59 -2.16 29.44
N GLU A 102 -0.62 -0.86 29.75
CA GLU A 102 -0.69 -0.37 31.16
C GLU A 102 -2.15 -0.22 31.66
N TYR A 103 -3.17 -0.55 30.85
CA TYR A 103 -4.58 -0.38 31.21
C TYR A 103 -5.35 -1.71 31.25
N PRO A 104 -5.85 -2.15 32.42
CA PRO A 104 -6.45 -3.48 32.64
C PRO A 104 -7.79 -3.72 31.93
N ASN A 105 -8.29 -2.76 31.14
CA ASN A 105 -9.52 -2.85 30.34
C ASN A 105 -9.24 -2.52 28.88
N ASN A 106 -8.20 -3.14 28.31
CA ASN A 106 -7.71 -2.76 27.00
C ASN A 106 -8.73 -3.07 25.89
N MET A 107 -9.46 -2.05 25.44
CA MET A 107 -10.45 -2.12 24.38
C MET A 107 -9.83 -2.50 23.03
N PHE A 108 -8.50 -2.57 22.90
CA PHE A 108 -7.81 -2.89 21.64
C PHE A 108 -6.60 -3.81 21.85
N GLY A 109 -6.72 -4.79 22.75
CA GLY A 109 -5.64 -5.73 23.04
C GLY A 109 -5.39 -6.81 21.97
N PRO A 110 -4.20 -7.44 21.98
CA PRO A 110 -3.78 -8.55 21.09
C PRO A 110 -4.66 -9.81 21.20
N ASN A 111 -5.56 -9.86 22.18
CA ASN A 111 -6.52 -10.95 22.40
C ASN A 111 -7.80 -10.81 21.54
N LYS A 112 -7.89 -9.80 20.67
CA LYS A 112 -9.02 -9.61 19.77
C LYS A 112 -8.72 -10.23 18.41
N GLU A 113 -9.05 -11.52 18.30
CA GLU A 113 -8.95 -12.27 17.05
C GLU A 113 -9.72 -11.56 15.92
N HIS A 114 -9.12 -11.55 14.73
CA HIS A 114 -9.79 -11.06 13.54
C HIS A 114 -10.54 -12.22 12.88
N ASP A 115 -11.81 -12.01 12.53
CA ASP A 115 -12.71 -13.04 11.99
C ASP A 115 -12.11 -13.86 10.82
N ILE A 116 -11.42 -13.18 9.89
CA ILE A 116 -10.86 -13.80 8.68
C ILE A 116 -9.32 -13.94 8.73
N ILE A 117 -8.60 -12.99 9.33
CA ILE A 117 -7.16 -12.85 9.18
C ILE A 117 -6.46 -13.45 10.40
N ARG A 118 -6.03 -14.71 10.25
CA ARG A 118 -5.37 -15.48 11.32
C ARG A 118 -4.12 -14.82 11.89
N ASN A 119 -3.37 -14.11 11.05
CA ASN A 119 -2.11 -13.46 11.42
C ASN A 119 -2.28 -11.98 11.80
N TYR A 120 -3.48 -11.57 12.21
CA TYR A 120 -3.82 -10.17 12.48
C TYR A 120 -2.91 -9.54 13.54
N ASP A 121 -2.70 -10.24 14.66
CA ASP A 121 -1.85 -9.79 15.77
C ASP A 121 -0.43 -9.41 15.31
N ASN A 122 0.21 -10.26 14.50
CA ASN A 122 1.54 -9.96 13.95
C ASN A 122 1.53 -8.78 12.97
N ILE A 123 0.42 -8.55 12.26
CA ILE A 123 0.28 -7.39 11.36
C ILE A 123 0.24 -6.11 12.20
N VAL A 124 -0.64 -6.04 13.20
CA VAL A 124 -0.82 -4.82 14.01
C VAL A 124 0.36 -4.52 14.93
N ARG A 125 1.05 -5.55 15.44
CA ARG A 125 2.27 -5.39 16.27
C ARG A 125 3.38 -4.67 15.51
N ASN A 126 3.48 -4.85 14.20
CA ASN A 126 4.41 -4.08 13.39
C ASN A 126 3.78 -2.75 12.97
N VAL A 127 3.65 -1.85 13.95
CA VAL A 127 2.93 -0.58 13.82
C VAL A 127 3.41 0.26 12.63
N HIS A 128 4.73 0.34 12.40
CA HIS A 128 5.31 1.07 11.27
C HIS A 128 4.97 0.47 9.91
N TYR A 129 4.76 -0.85 9.85
CA TYR A 129 4.37 -1.54 8.63
C TYR A 129 2.85 -1.61 8.44
N HIS A 130 2.09 -1.61 9.53
CA HIS A 130 0.62 -1.58 9.54
C HIS A 130 0.10 -0.22 9.07
N ILE A 131 0.55 0.86 9.72
CA ILE A 131 0.16 2.23 9.40
C ILE A 131 1.24 2.86 8.53
N LYS A 132 0.95 2.94 7.24
CA LYS A 132 1.81 3.56 6.22
C LYS A 132 0.99 4.05 5.03
N PRO A 133 1.55 4.94 4.20
CA PRO A 133 0.91 5.32 2.93
C PRO A 133 0.81 4.13 1.98
N GLU A 134 -0.37 3.96 1.40
CA GLU A 134 -0.64 2.95 0.37
C GLU A 134 -1.32 3.61 -0.84
N ILE A 135 -1.07 3.08 -2.04
CA ILE A 135 -1.81 3.48 -3.25
C ILE A 135 -3.03 2.58 -3.38
N ALA A 136 -4.23 3.17 -3.34
CA ALA A 136 -5.47 2.42 -3.36
C ALA A 136 -6.54 3.05 -4.25
N LEU A 137 -7.47 2.20 -4.70
CA LEU A 137 -8.78 2.63 -5.18
C LEU A 137 -9.72 2.69 -3.98
N LYS A 138 -10.41 3.82 -3.81
CA LYS A 138 -11.43 3.98 -2.77
C LYS A 138 -12.78 3.48 -3.29
N VAL A 139 -13.48 2.71 -2.48
CA VAL A 139 -14.82 2.19 -2.77
C VAL A 139 -15.68 2.36 -1.54
N TYR A 140 -16.91 2.86 -1.70
CA TYR A 140 -17.88 2.89 -0.62
C TYR A 140 -18.73 1.63 -0.67
N LEU A 141 -18.91 0.99 0.48
CA LEU A 141 -19.81 -0.13 0.65
C LEU A 141 -21.24 0.34 0.95
N SER A 142 -22.19 -0.59 0.98
CA SER A 142 -23.61 -0.27 1.17
C SER A 142 -23.94 0.33 2.54
N GLY A 143 -23.13 0.04 3.57
CA GLY A 143 -23.25 0.59 4.91
C GLY A 143 -22.62 1.98 5.09
N GLY A 144 -22.08 2.57 4.00
CA GLY A 144 -21.43 3.88 4.02
C GLY A 144 -19.94 3.84 4.36
N GLU A 145 -19.37 2.64 4.57
CA GLU A 145 -17.97 2.50 4.93
C GLU A 145 -17.06 2.68 3.72
N CYS A 146 -15.97 3.42 3.89
CA CYS A 146 -14.99 3.67 2.84
C CYS A 146 -13.85 2.65 2.90
N VAL A 147 -13.78 1.76 1.92
CA VAL A 147 -12.76 0.71 1.83
C VAL A 147 -11.71 0.99 0.76
N ALA A 148 -10.49 0.53 1.01
CA ALA A 148 -9.34 0.64 0.15
C ALA A 148 -9.04 -0.69 -0.56
N ILE A 149 -9.01 -0.66 -1.90
CA ILE A 149 -8.47 -1.75 -2.72
C ILE A 149 -7.00 -1.44 -3.04
N LEU A 150 -6.08 -2.04 -2.30
CA LEU A 150 -4.64 -1.79 -2.39
C LEU A 150 -4.08 -2.22 -3.75
N LYS A 151 -3.32 -1.33 -4.41
CA LYS A 151 -2.59 -1.62 -5.66
C LYS A 151 -1.10 -1.82 -5.46
N THR A 152 -0.58 -1.39 -4.32
CA THR A 152 0.82 -1.56 -3.93
C THR A 152 1.23 -3.03 -3.84
N PHE A 153 0.31 -3.95 -3.54
CA PHE A 153 0.60 -5.38 -3.54
C PHE A 153 1.15 -5.87 -4.91
N TRP A 154 0.44 -5.54 -5.99
CA TRP A 154 0.85 -5.92 -7.36
C TRP A 154 2.14 -5.24 -7.78
N ILE A 155 2.27 -3.96 -7.45
CA ILE A 155 3.49 -3.19 -7.70
C ILE A 155 4.68 -3.82 -6.99
N ARG A 156 4.53 -4.26 -5.73
CA ARG A 156 5.60 -4.92 -4.97
C ARG A 156 6.03 -6.24 -5.60
N ILE A 157 5.11 -7.03 -6.15
CA ILE A 157 5.46 -8.28 -6.86
C ILE A 157 6.33 -7.96 -8.07
N ILE A 158 5.89 -7.00 -8.90
CA ILE A 158 6.64 -6.56 -10.08
C ILE A 158 8.01 -6.01 -9.67
N GLN A 159 8.06 -5.12 -8.68
CA GLN A 159 9.31 -4.54 -8.18
C GLN A 159 10.28 -5.61 -7.64
N ARG A 160 9.80 -6.61 -6.89
CA ARG A 160 10.65 -7.72 -6.40
C ARG A 160 11.26 -8.49 -7.56
N ALA A 161 10.47 -8.74 -8.60
CA ALA A 161 10.90 -9.47 -9.76
C ALA A 161 11.93 -8.67 -10.59
N TRP A 162 11.71 -7.36 -10.75
CA TRP A 162 12.67 -6.45 -11.36
C TRP A 162 13.98 -6.35 -10.57
N LYS A 163 13.89 -6.20 -9.24
CA LYS A 163 15.06 -6.18 -8.35
C LYS A 163 15.89 -7.45 -8.49
N ARG A 164 15.25 -8.62 -8.58
CA ARG A 164 15.94 -9.91 -8.80
C ARG A 164 16.73 -9.92 -10.11
N VAL A 165 16.10 -9.53 -11.22
CA VAL A 165 16.76 -9.48 -12.53
C VAL A 165 17.88 -8.44 -12.54
N TYR A 166 17.64 -7.26 -11.94
CA TYR A 166 18.65 -6.23 -11.78
C TYR A 166 19.89 -6.74 -11.04
N LEU A 167 19.71 -7.43 -9.91
CA LEU A 167 20.82 -8.01 -9.14
C LEU A 167 21.60 -9.04 -9.95
N GLN A 168 20.92 -9.89 -10.72
CA GLN A 168 21.59 -10.84 -11.63
C GLN A 168 22.40 -10.11 -12.71
N ARG A 169 21.87 -9.03 -13.27
CA ARG A 169 22.59 -8.20 -14.26
C ARG A 169 23.82 -7.56 -13.66
N MET A 170 23.72 -7.01 -12.46
CA MET A 170 24.86 -6.44 -11.74
C MET A 170 25.96 -7.48 -11.51
N ALA A 171 25.59 -8.69 -11.08
CA ALA A 171 26.54 -9.78 -10.89
C ALA A 171 27.25 -10.19 -12.21
N ILE A 172 26.51 -10.26 -13.31
CA ILE A 172 27.10 -10.56 -14.63
C ILE A 172 28.01 -9.42 -15.09
N ASN A 173 27.61 -8.16 -14.93
CA ASN A 173 28.43 -7.02 -15.28
C ASN A 173 29.73 -7.02 -14.46
N SER A 174 29.67 -7.29 -13.17
CA SER A 174 30.85 -7.45 -12.32
C SER A 174 31.79 -8.54 -12.82
N ARG A 175 31.27 -9.71 -13.23
CA ARG A 175 32.08 -10.77 -13.85
C ARG A 175 32.73 -10.33 -15.15
N ARG A 176 31.97 -9.64 -16.01
CA ARG A 176 32.47 -9.10 -17.29
C ARG A 176 33.56 -8.06 -17.14
N MET A 177 33.60 -7.36 -16.00
CA MET A 177 34.65 -6.39 -15.67
C MET A 177 35.94 -7.05 -15.17
N ASN A 178 35.94 -8.34 -14.84
CA ASN A 178 37.14 -9.06 -14.44
C ASN A 178 38.10 -9.20 -15.62
N ILE A 179 39.40 -9.00 -15.37
CA ILE A 179 40.48 -9.12 -16.34
C ILE A 179 40.46 -10.46 -17.09
N GLU A 180 40.19 -11.57 -16.39
CA GLU A 180 40.11 -12.90 -17.01
C GLU A 180 38.99 -12.98 -18.06
N SER A 181 37.83 -12.40 -17.75
CA SER A 181 36.68 -12.38 -18.66
C SER A 181 36.93 -11.47 -19.87
N LEU A 182 37.66 -10.36 -19.67
CA LEU A 182 38.07 -9.47 -20.75
C LEU A 182 39.09 -10.14 -21.68
N GLN A 183 40.08 -10.83 -21.13
CA GLN A 183 41.06 -11.60 -21.90
C GLN A 183 40.39 -12.72 -22.71
N HIS A 184 39.48 -13.48 -22.09
CA HIS A 184 38.70 -14.50 -22.79
C HIS A 184 37.94 -13.90 -23.98
N ARG A 185 37.29 -12.74 -23.78
CA ARG A 185 36.58 -12.02 -24.85
C ARG A 185 37.52 -11.54 -25.94
N MET A 186 38.73 -11.10 -25.60
CA MET A 186 39.73 -10.67 -26.57
C MET A 186 40.19 -11.84 -27.47
N LEU A 187 40.40 -13.03 -26.88
CA LEU A 187 40.86 -14.21 -27.61
C LEU A 187 39.76 -14.87 -28.45
N THR A 188 38.53 -14.93 -27.94
CA THR A 188 37.44 -15.72 -28.54
C THR A 188 36.34 -14.87 -29.20
N GLY A 189 36.35 -13.56 -28.99
CA GLY A 189 35.27 -12.64 -29.40
C GLY A 189 33.99 -12.74 -28.57
N ARG A 190 33.91 -13.65 -27.59
CA ARG A 190 32.70 -13.94 -26.79
C ARG A 190 32.97 -13.87 -25.29
N TRP A 191 31.94 -13.54 -24.52
CA TRP A 191 32.00 -13.62 -23.06
C TRP A 191 32.09 -15.08 -22.59
N PRO A 192 32.77 -15.37 -21.47
CA PRO A 192 32.75 -16.68 -20.84
C PRO A 192 31.32 -17.17 -20.54
N ASP A 193 31.09 -18.48 -20.54
CA ASP A 193 29.75 -19.08 -20.38
C ASP A 193 29.02 -18.61 -19.12
N ASN A 194 29.76 -18.40 -18.02
CA ASN A 194 29.23 -17.94 -16.73
C ASN A 194 28.72 -16.48 -16.72
N CYS A 195 28.97 -15.71 -17.78
CA CYS A 195 28.53 -14.32 -17.96
C CYS A 195 28.09 -14.03 -19.42
N LEU A 196 27.84 -15.08 -20.19
CA LEU A 196 27.48 -14.98 -21.61
C LEU A 196 26.09 -14.36 -21.80
N ARG A 197 25.08 -14.86 -21.08
CA ARG A 197 23.69 -14.45 -21.24
C ARG A 197 23.30 -13.37 -20.24
N MET A 198 22.61 -12.32 -20.71
CA MET A 198 21.99 -11.31 -19.85
C MET A 198 20.54 -11.72 -19.54
N PRO A 199 20.11 -11.74 -18.27
CA PRO A 199 18.75 -12.09 -17.92
C PRO A 199 17.78 -11.00 -18.40
N GLY A 200 16.72 -11.45 -19.06
CA GLY A 200 15.58 -10.63 -19.45
C GLY A 200 14.48 -10.61 -18.39
N LEU A 201 13.40 -9.91 -18.67
CA LEU A 201 12.16 -9.93 -17.87
C LEU A 201 11.17 -11.00 -18.39
N HIS A 202 11.60 -11.90 -19.26
CA HIS A 202 10.70 -12.88 -19.90
C HIS A 202 10.31 -13.98 -18.90
N GLY A 203 9.04 -14.41 -18.91
CA GLY A 203 8.50 -15.40 -17.98
C GLY A 203 8.06 -14.85 -16.61
N LEU A 204 8.05 -13.52 -16.42
CA LEU A 204 7.73 -12.88 -15.12
C LEU A 204 6.25 -12.99 -14.71
N LEU A 205 5.35 -13.02 -15.69
CA LEU A 205 3.88 -13.07 -15.51
C LEU A 205 3.25 -14.27 -16.23
N THR A 206 4.07 -15.12 -16.84
CA THR A 206 3.60 -16.33 -17.51
C THR A 206 3.58 -17.43 -16.46
N ILE A 207 2.38 -17.90 -16.10
CA ILE A 207 2.23 -19.11 -15.27
C ILE A 207 2.78 -20.26 -16.11
N VAL A 208 3.79 -20.94 -15.59
CA VAL A 208 4.27 -22.23 -16.10
C VAL A 208 3.41 -23.33 -15.50
#